data_AF-A0A536MAF6-F1
#
_entry.id   AF-A0A536MAF6-F1
#
_cell.length_a   1.000
_cell.length_b   1.000
_cell.length_c   1.000
_cell.angle_alpha   90.00
_cell.angle_beta   90.00
_cell.angle_gamma   90.00
#
_symmetry.space_group_name_H-M   'P 1'
#
loop_
_entity.id
_entity.type
_entity.pdbx_description
1 polymer ?
#
loop_
_entity_poly.entity_id
_entity_poly.type
_entity_poly.pdbx_seq_one_letter_code
_entity_poly.pdbx_strand_id
1 'polypeptide(L)'
;MMEWLTRLTPRARARMAGVFEALEGAGSSNGQVFILGSLVVTGDAAATAHNILANEALFRLGFLVSVAGVAFHLAWSLLMYQLLKPVNSTIAALAVFVVLICCAMQALTAFFYLAPLLVLQGGHALSGLTAAQTESLAFVFLKLNGAAFQLDLVFFGLWCILTGYLIWRSTFLPRILGALLMIDGVGWTLYVWPPLAVYLFPVIAVASGLAEIPLQLWLIIFGANSKRWHEQAGTAARSSATSTRLHETAV
;
A
#
# COMPACT_ATOMS: atom_id res chain seq x y z
N MET A 1 -20.10 -16.26 -2.90
CA MET A 1 -19.94 -14.87 -2.40
C MET A 1 -19.00 -13.98 -3.24
N MET A 2 -18.10 -14.52 -4.10
CA MET A 2 -17.25 -13.73 -5.02
C MET A 2 -17.77 -13.60 -6.48
N GLU A 3 -18.98 -14.08 -6.76
CA GLU A 3 -19.52 -14.15 -8.13
C GLU A 3 -19.89 -12.79 -8.73
N TRP A 4 -19.97 -11.73 -7.91
CA TRP A 4 -20.29 -10.38 -8.39
C TRP A 4 -19.02 -9.62 -8.86
N LEU A 5 -17.86 -9.87 -8.26
CA LEU A 5 -16.57 -9.27 -8.66
C LEU A 5 -16.14 -9.74 -10.07
N THR A 6 -16.45 -10.99 -10.42
CA THR A 6 -16.19 -11.54 -11.75
C THR A 6 -17.14 -10.98 -12.83
N ARG A 7 -18.29 -10.44 -12.44
CA ARG A 7 -19.28 -9.82 -13.35
C ARG A 7 -18.99 -8.36 -13.69
N LEU A 8 -18.02 -7.73 -13.02
CA LEU A 8 -17.65 -6.34 -13.31
C LEU A 8 -16.98 -6.23 -14.68
N THR A 9 -17.43 -5.26 -15.48
CA THR A 9 -16.73 -4.88 -16.70
C THR A 9 -15.32 -4.39 -16.37
N PRO A 10 -14.33 -4.52 -17.28
CA PRO A 10 -12.98 -4.02 -17.04
C PRO A 10 -12.95 -2.54 -16.65
N ARG A 11 -13.84 -1.73 -17.23
CA ARG A 11 -13.98 -0.31 -16.89
C ARG A 11 -14.47 -0.11 -15.45
N ALA A 12 -15.50 -0.81 -15.01
CA ALA A 12 -16.01 -0.71 -13.64
C ALA A 12 -14.97 -1.18 -12.63
N ARG A 13 -14.26 -2.28 -12.92
CA ARG A 13 -13.17 -2.78 -12.10
C ARG A 13 -12.05 -1.75 -11.92
N ALA A 14 -11.62 -1.11 -13.01
CA ALA A 14 -10.61 -0.05 -12.97
C ALA A 14 -11.07 1.15 -12.12
N ARG A 15 -12.33 1.56 -12.25
CA ARG A 15 -12.90 2.65 -11.42
C ARG A 15 -12.92 2.30 -9.94
N MET A 16 -13.35 1.10 -9.60
CA MET A 16 -13.31 0.62 -8.22
C MET A 16 -11.88 0.56 -7.69
N ALA A 17 -10.92 0.13 -8.52
CA ALA A 17 -9.51 0.12 -8.14
C ALA A 17 -9.04 1.53 -7.74
N GLY A 18 -9.34 2.55 -8.55
CA GLY A 18 -9.00 3.94 -8.23
C GLY A 18 -9.72 4.50 -7.00
N VAL A 19 -10.94 4.04 -6.68
CA VAL A 19 -11.63 4.42 -5.44
C VAL A 19 -10.95 3.78 -4.22
N PHE A 20 -10.60 2.50 -4.30
CA PHE A 20 -9.90 1.82 -3.19
C PHE A 20 -8.47 2.33 -3.01
N GLU A 21 -7.78 2.70 -4.09
CA GLU A 21 -6.52 3.45 -4.05
C GLU A 21 -6.68 4.76 -3.26
N ALA A 22 -7.68 5.57 -3.59
CA ALA A 22 -7.93 6.84 -2.88
C ALA A 22 -8.25 6.62 -1.40
N LEU A 23 -9.04 5.59 -1.07
CA LEU A 23 -9.39 5.24 0.31
C LEU A 23 -8.19 4.70 1.10
N GLU A 24 -7.34 3.90 0.47
CA GLU A 24 -6.08 3.42 1.04
C GLU A 24 -5.15 4.60 1.32
N GLY A 25 -4.87 5.44 0.33
CA GLY A 25 -3.96 6.57 0.46
C GLY A 25 -4.45 7.58 1.50
N ALA A 26 -5.76 7.82 1.56
CA ALA A 26 -6.37 8.64 2.61
C ALA A 26 -6.28 7.97 3.99
N GLY A 27 -6.47 6.66 4.09
CA GLY A 27 -6.34 5.91 5.34
C GLY A 27 -4.91 5.91 5.88
N SER A 28 -3.95 5.55 5.03
CA SER A 28 -2.53 5.56 5.35
C SER A 28 -2.06 6.96 5.75
N SER A 29 -2.30 7.98 4.92
CA SER A 29 -1.85 9.34 5.20
C SER A 29 -2.50 9.93 6.45
N ASN A 30 -3.83 9.82 6.60
CA ASN A 30 -4.50 10.44 7.76
C ASN A 30 -4.20 9.70 9.06
N GLY A 31 -4.25 8.36 9.08
CA GLY A 31 -4.01 7.59 10.30
C GLY A 31 -2.55 7.62 10.74
N GLN A 32 -1.66 7.19 9.84
CA GLN A 32 -0.25 6.91 10.14
C GLN A 32 0.63 8.16 10.08
N VAL A 33 0.35 9.12 9.20
CA VAL A 33 1.20 10.30 9.03
C VAL A 33 0.64 11.50 9.80
N PHE A 34 -0.60 11.92 9.52
CA PHE A 34 -1.14 13.15 10.09
C PHE A 34 -1.59 13.00 11.55
N ILE A 35 -2.48 12.05 11.86
CA ILE A 35 -3.00 11.87 13.21
C ILE A 35 -1.88 11.47 14.16
N LEU A 36 -1.12 10.42 13.84
CA LEU A 36 -0.01 10.00 14.70
C LEU A 36 1.05 11.10 14.83
N GLY A 37 1.44 11.72 13.71
CA GLY A 37 2.43 12.79 13.69
C GLY A 37 2.04 14.00 14.52
N SER A 38 0.73 14.31 14.64
CA SER A 38 0.25 15.40 15.49
C SER A 38 0.41 15.15 17.00
N LEU A 39 0.55 13.88 17.41
CA LEU A 39 0.65 13.47 18.81
C LEU A 39 2.10 13.26 19.26
N VAL A 40 3.01 13.00 18.30
CA VAL A 40 4.42 12.70 18.59
C VAL A 40 5.27 13.97 18.67
N VAL A 41 5.93 14.18 19.80
CA VAL A 41 6.92 15.24 19.98
C VAL A 41 8.31 14.65 19.72
N THR A 42 9.00 15.20 18.73
CA THR A 42 10.31 14.66 18.32
C THR A 42 11.33 14.79 19.44
N GLY A 43 11.82 13.65 19.93
CA GLY A 43 12.86 13.60 20.96
C GLY A 43 12.36 13.72 22.40
N ASP A 44 11.05 13.83 22.61
CA ASP A 44 10.45 13.98 23.94
C ASP A 44 9.39 12.89 24.20
N ALA A 45 9.80 11.88 24.96
CA ALA A 45 8.95 10.75 25.31
C ALA A 45 7.82 11.14 26.28
N ALA A 46 8.09 12.04 27.23
CA ALA A 46 7.13 12.46 28.25
C ALA A 46 6.02 13.31 27.62
N ALA A 47 6.39 14.30 26.79
CA ALA A 47 5.41 15.11 26.07
C ALA A 47 4.58 14.28 25.09
N THR A 48 5.19 13.31 24.40
CA THR A 48 4.48 12.38 23.51
C THR A 48 3.47 11.53 24.29
N ALA A 49 3.88 10.95 25.42
CA ALA A 49 2.99 10.15 26.27
C ALA A 49 1.81 10.98 26.80
N HIS A 50 2.08 12.21 27.24
CA HIS A 50 1.04 13.14 27.66
C HIS A 50 0.03 13.42 26.54
N ASN A 51 0.50 13.72 25.33
CA ASN A 51 -0.37 13.98 24.17
C ASN A 51 -1.26 12.78 23.83
N ILE A 52 -0.70 11.56 23.85
CA ILE A 52 -1.43 10.32 23.57
C ILE A 52 -2.55 10.11 24.61
N LEU A 53 -2.23 10.23 25.90
CA LEU A 53 -3.20 10.04 26.97
C LEU A 53 -4.28 11.13 27.00
N ALA A 54 -3.90 12.39 26.73
CA ALA A 54 -4.84 13.51 26.65
C ALA A 54 -5.77 13.41 25.43
N ASN A 55 -5.34 12.74 24.36
CA ASN A 55 -6.08 12.63 23.09
C ASN A 55 -6.32 11.17 22.69
N GLU A 56 -6.66 10.31 23.65
CA GLU A 56 -6.79 8.86 23.43
C GLU A 56 -7.77 8.52 22.28
N ALA A 57 -8.92 9.21 22.21
CA ALA A 57 -9.90 8.96 21.16
C ALA A 57 -9.34 9.24 19.76
N LEU A 58 -8.55 10.30 19.62
CA LEU A 58 -7.88 10.65 18.36
C LEU A 58 -6.80 9.61 18.01
N PHE A 59 -6.02 9.17 19.00
CA PHE A 59 -5.01 8.11 18.81
C PHE A 59 -5.65 6.79 18.34
N ARG A 60 -6.75 6.36 18.99
CA ARG A 60 -7.51 5.16 18.59
C ARG A 60 -8.14 5.32 17.22
N LEU A 61 -8.64 6.50 16.87
CA LEU A 61 -9.14 6.79 15.53
C LEU A 61 -8.03 6.65 14.48
N GLY A 62 -6.84 7.20 14.75
CA GLY A 62 -5.68 7.06 13.88
C GLY A 62 -5.32 5.60 13.62
N PHE A 63 -5.27 4.78 14.67
CA PHE A 63 -5.11 3.32 14.56
C PHE A 63 -6.19 2.67 13.67
N LEU A 64 -7.47 2.96 13.93
CA LEU A 64 -8.58 2.38 13.16
C LEU A 64 -8.52 2.76 11.67
N VAL A 65 -8.18 4.01 11.38
CA VAL A 65 -8.04 4.51 10.01
C VAL A 65 -6.84 3.85 9.31
N SER A 66 -5.72 3.64 10.01
CA SER A 66 -4.57 2.88 9.48
C SER A 66 -4.93 1.42 9.18
N VAL A 67 -5.67 0.75 10.06
CA VAL A 67 -6.14 -0.63 9.83
C VAL A 67 -7.13 -0.73 8.67
N ALA A 68 -8.04 0.24 8.55
CA ALA A 68 -8.95 0.32 7.41
C ALA A 68 -8.19 0.49 6.08
N GLY A 69 -7.11 1.26 6.09
CA GLY A 69 -6.18 1.40 4.96
C GLY A 69 -5.71 0.04 4.42
N VAL A 70 -5.27 -0.86 5.30
CA VAL A 70 -4.82 -2.22 4.92
C VAL A 70 -5.91 -2.98 4.17
N ALA A 71 -7.16 -2.92 4.63
CA ALA A 71 -8.28 -3.58 3.97
C ALA A 71 -8.56 -2.99 2.57
N PHE A 72 -8.43 -1.66 2.43
CA PHE A 72 -8.56 -1.00 1.14
C PHE A 72 -7.42 -1.36 0.19
N HIS A 73 -6.19 -1.50 0.68
CA HIS A 73 -5.03 -1.94 -0.11
C HIS A 73 -5.23 -3.36 -0.66
N LEU A 74 -5.75 -4.28 0.17
CA LEU A 74 -6.08 -5.64 -0.27
C LEU A 74 -7.17 -5.64 -1.37
N ALA A 75 -8.20 -4.80 -1.23
CA ALA A 75 -9.24 -4.66 -2.24
C ALA A 75 -8.69 -4.06 -3.55
N TRP A 76 -7.90 -2.99 -3.43
CA TRP A 76 -7.24 -2.33 -4.56
C TRP A 76 -6.34 -3.29 -5.33
N SER A 77 -5.46 -4.01 -4.64
CA SER A 77 -4.53 -4.97 -5.25
C SER A 77 -5.26 -6.13 -5.94
N LEU A 78 -6.34 -6.64 -5.36
CA LEU A 78 -7.16 -7.68 -5.99
C LEU A 78 -7.80 -7.19 -7.30
N LEU A 79 -8.32 -5.96 -7.32
CA LEU A 79 -8.92 -5.36 -8.52
C LEU A 79 -7.86 -5.12 -9.60
N MET A 80 -6.67 -4.63 -9.22
CA MET A 80 -5.54 -4.45 -10.13
C MET A 80 -5.03 -5.77 -10.68
N TYR A 81 -4.92 -6.83 -9.86
CA TYR A 81 -4.58 -8.18 -10.32
C TYR A 81 -5.56 -8.67 -11.39
N GLN A 82 -6.86 -8.60 -11.11
CA GLN A 82 -7.88 -9.04 -12.06
C GLN A 82 -7.88 -8.20 -13.35
N LEU A 83 -7.54 -6.91 -13.25
CA LEU A 83 -7.44 -6.02 -14.40
C LEU A 83 -6.18 -6.31 -15.24
N LEU A 84 -5.04 -6.59 -14.62
CA LEU A 84 -3.74 -6.69 -15.30
C LEU A 84 -3.32 -8.13 -15.62
N LYS A 85 -3.97 -9.14 -15.05
CA LYS A 85 -3.73 -10.56 -15.33
C LYS A 85 -3.66 -10.91 -16.83
N PRO A 86 -4.48 -10.33 -17.74
CA PRO A 86 -4.37 -10.59 -19.17
C PRO A 86 -3.07 -10.13 -19.83
N VAL A 87 -2.32 -9.22 -19.21
CA VAL A 87 -1.05 -8.71 -19.75
C VAL A 87 0.06 -9.73 -19.52
N ASN A 88 0.23 -10.19 -18.28
CA ASN A 88 1.11 -11.28 -17.90
C ASN A 88 0.69 -11.83 -16.52
N SER A 89 0.17 -13.05 -16.50
CA SER A 89 -0.38 -13.62 -15.26
C SER A 89 0.67 -13.91 -14.18
N THR A 90 1.90 -14.21 -14.56
CA THR A 90 3.01 -14.47 -13.64
C THR A 90 3.48 -13.20 -12.94
N ILE A 91 3.69 -12.12 -13.71
CA ILE A 91 4.09 -10.83 -13.13
C ILE A 91 2.95 -10.23 -12.31
N ALA A 92 1.71 -10.38 -12.76
CA ALA A 92 0.54 -9.97 -11.97
C ALA A 92 0.44 -10.74 -10.64
N ALA A 93 0.72 -12.05 -10.64
CA ALA A 93 0.77 -12.84 -9.42
C ALA A 93 1.94 -12.43 -8.51
N LEU A 94 3.12 -12.15 -9.09
CA LEU A 94 4.27 -11.63 -8.34
C LEU A 94 3.94 -10.30 -7.66
N ALA A 95 3.24 -9.39 -8.36
CA ALA A 95 2.77 -8.14 -7.78
C ALA A 95 1.83 -8.39 -6.58
N VAL A 96 0.94 -9.38 -6.66
CA VAL A 96 0.08 -9.78 -5.52
C VAL A 96 0.92 -10.32 -4.36
N PHE A 97 1.93 -11.15 -4.59
CA PHE A 97 2.78 -11.62 -3.49
C PHE A 97 3.53 -10.49 -2.79
N VAL A 98 4.08 -9.55 -3.57
CA VAL A 98 4.79 -8.38 -3.03
C VAL A 98 3.84 -7.50 -2.21
N VAL A 99 2.65 -7.19 -2.73
CA VAL A 99 1.70 -6.31 -2.03
C VAL A 99 1.07 -6.98 -0.80
N LEU A 100 0.96 -8.31 -0.76
CA LEU A 100 0.55 -9.01 0.46
C LEU A 100 1.58 -8.86 1.58
N ILE A 101 2.87 -8.85 1.25
CA ILE A 101 3.93 -8.57 2.23
C ILE A 101 3.83 -7.11 2.70
N CYS A 102 3.64 -6.16 1.78
CA CYS A 102 3.34 -4.76 2.09
C CYS A 102 2.15 -4.63 3.06
N CYS A 103 0.99 -5.24 2.75
CA CYS A 103 -0.18 -5.23 3.63
C CYS A 103 0.10 -5.87 5.01
N ALA A 104 0.90 -6.94 5.07
CA ALA A 104 1.30 -7.54 6.34
C ALA A 104 2.20 -6.59 7.15
N MET A 105 3.11 -5.87 6.50
CA MET A 105 3.93 -4.82 7.12
C MET A 105 3.10 -3.62 7.58
N GLN A 106 2.07 -3.22 6.83
CA GLN A 106 1.10 -2.20 7.25
C GLN A 106 0.34 -2.66 8.51
N ALA A 107 -0.10 -3.92 8.56
CA ALA A 107 -0.76 -4.47 9.75
C ALA A 107 0.19 -4.53 10.96
N LEU A 108 1.46 -4.89 10.75
CA LEU A 108 2.50 -4.84 11.79
C LEU A 108 2.76 -3.40 12.27
N THR A 109 2.77 -2.45 11.34
CA THR A 109 2.89 -1.02 11.65
C THR A 109 1.72 -0.57 12.53
N ALA A 110 0.49 -0.94 12.20
CA ALA A 110 -0.69 -0.66 13.02
C ALA A 110 -0.62 -1.34 14.41
N PHE A 111 -0.02 -2.52 14.53
CA PHE A 111 0.23 -3.15 15.83
C PHE A 111 1.17 -2.30 16.69
N PHE A 112 2.29 -1.84 16.14
CA PHE A 112 3.19 -0.92 16.84
C PHE A 112 2.57 0.47 17.08
N TYR A 113 1.60 0.87 16.29
CA TYR A 113 0.80 2.08 16.54
C TYR A 113 0.03 1.94 17.85
N LEU A 114 -0.61 0.79 18.11
CA LEU A 114 -1.44 0.62 19.31
C LEU A 114 -0.61 0.41 20.59
N ALA A 115 0.58 -0.17 20.47
CA ALA A 115 1.44 -0.56 21.60
C ALA A 115 1.75 0.56 22.62
N PRO A 116 2.06 1.82 22.24
CA PRO A 116 2.26 2.94 23.16
C PRO A 116 1.11 3.12 24.14
N LEU A 117 -0.14 3.07 23.66
CA LEU A 117 -1.30 3.25 24.52
C LEU A 117 -1.45 2.08 25.51
N LEU A 118 -1.20 0.85 25.06
CA LEU A 118 -1.22 -0.34 25.93
C LEU A 118 -0.15 -0.28 27.02
N VAL A 119 1.04 0.23 26.68
CA VAL A 119 2.15 0.41 27.64
C VAL A 119 1.81 1.51 28.64
N LEU A 120 1.35 2.67 28.18
CA LEU A 120 1.01 3.80 29.06
C LEU A 120 -0.17 3.48 30.00
N GLN A 121 -1.09 2.60 29.58
CA GLN A 121 -2.25 2.16 30.37
C GLN A 121 -2.04 0.81 31.08
N GLY A 122 -0.81 0.26 31.08
CA GLY A 122 -0.53 -1.10 31.55
C GLY A 122 -0.76 -1.33 33.05
N GLY A 123 -0.87 -0.26 33.85
CA GLY A 123 -1.19 -0.34 35.29
C GLY A 123 -0.34 -1.35 36.05
N HIS A 124 -0.98 -2.28 36.76
CA HIS A 124 -0.30 -3.31 37.55
C HIS A 124 0.60 -4.24 36.72
N ALA A 125 0.34 -4.45 35.42
CA ALA A 125 1.18 -5.29 34.58
C ALA A 125 2.59 -4.72 34.38
N LEU A 126 2.78 -3.42 34.60
CA LEU A 126 4.05 -2.70 34.47
C LEU A 126 4.50 -2.07 35.80
N SER A 127 4.01 -2.56 36.95
CA SER A 127 4.32 -1.97 38.26
C SER A 127 5.80 -1.98 38.65
N GLY A 128 6.63 -2.78 37.95
CA GLY A 128 8.09 -2.80 38.11
C GLY A 128 8.83 -1.70 37.34
N LEU A 129 8.15 -0.93 36.49
CA LEU A 129 8.72 0.18 35.73
C LEU A 129 8.35 1.52 36.35
N THR A 130 9.27 2.48 36.31
CA THR A 130 8.96 3.89 36.63
C THR A 130 8.16 4.53 35.50
N ALA A 131 7.49 5.65 35.77
CA ALA A 131 6.76 6.40 34.75
C ALA A 131 7.64 6.76 33.55
N ALA A 132 8.85 7.29 33.80
CA ALA A 132 9.81 7.65 32.76
C ALA A 132 10.26 6.44 31.91
N GLN A 133 10.37 5.25 32.50
CA GLN A 133 10.68 4.02 31.77
C GLN A 133 9.52 3.59 30.87
N THR A 134 8.28 3.68 31.36
CA THR A 134 7.06 3.38 30.58
C THR A 134 6.89 4.34 29.41
N GLU A 135 7.10 5.64 29.62
CA GLU A 135 7.08 6.67 28.57
C GLU A 135 8.15 6.42 27.50
N SER A 136 9.37 6.11 27.93
CA SER A 136 10.48 5.77 27.02
C SER A 136 10.17 4.51 26.21
N LEU A 137 9.59 3.49 26.84
CA LEU A 137 9.19 2.25 26.17
C LEU A 137 8.09 2.50 25.14
N ALA A 138 7.08 3.30 25.47
CA ALA A 138 6.04 3.73 24.54
C ALA A 138 6.65 4.47 23.33
N PHE A 139 7.63 5.35 23.58
CA PHE A 139 8.35 6.06 22.52
C PHE A 139 9.18 5.12 21.62
N VAL A 140 9.79 4.07 22.19
CA VAL A 140 10.49 3.03 21.40
C VAL A 140 9.52 2.30 20.47
N PHE A 141 8.30 1.97 20.91
CA PHE A 141 7.30 1.37 20.03
C PHE A 141 6.90 2.29 18.87
N LEU A 142 6.80 3.60 19.10
CA LEU A 142 6.59 4.58 18.02
C LEU A 142 7.76 4.61 17.02
N LYS A 143 9.00 4.46 17.49
CA LYS A 143 10.17 4.34 16.60
C LYS A 143 10.13 3.04 15.78
N LEU A 144 9.71 1.94 16.38
CA LEU A 144 9.50 0.67 15.68
C LEU A 144 8.37 0.76 14.65
N ASN A 145 7.27 1.45 14.99
CA ASN A 145 6.20 1.77 14.04
C ASN A 145 6.75 2.55 12.84
N GLY A 146 7.53 3.60 13.06
CA GLY A 146 8.16 4.36 11.98
C GLY A 146 9.12 3.54 11.11
N ALA A 147 9.92 2.66 11.72
CA ALA A 147 10.82 1.77 10.99
C ALA A 147 10.06 0.71 10.17
N ALA A 148 8.98 0.14 10.73
CA ALA A 148 8.11 -0.80 10.02
C ALA A 148 7.42 -0.12 8.83
N PHE A 149 6.97 1.14 8.99
CA PHE A 149 6.40 1.94 7.92
C PHE A 149 7.40 2.22 6.80
N GLN A 150 8.66 2.52 7.11
CA GLN A 150 9.70 2.69 6.09
C GLN A 150 9.95 1.40 5.30
N LEU A 151 9.93 0.24 5.98
CA LEU A 151 10.10 -1.05 5.31
C LEU A 151 8.88 -1.41 4.44
N ASP A 152 7.67 -1.06 4.88
CA ASP A 152 6.45 -1.14 4.09
C ASP A 152 6.59 -0.39 2.75
N LEU A 153 7.09 0.85 2.76
CA LEU A 153 7.32 1.65 1.55
C LEU A 153 8.24 0.95 0.53
N VAL A 154 9.21 0.15 0.97
CA VAL A 154 10.07 -0.61 0.06
C VAL A 154 9.25 -1.63 -0.74
N PHE A 155 8.36 -2.37 -0.07
CA PHE A 155 7.49 -3.35 -0.74
C PHE A 155 6.41 -2.66 -1.59
N PHE A 156 5.88 -1.53 -1.13
CA PHE A 156 4.99 -0.70 -1.95
C PHE A 156 5.69 -0.26 -3.24
N GLY A 157 6.94 0.20 -3.16
CA GLY A 157 7.73 0.59 -4.34
C GLY A 157 7.96 -0.56 -5.32
N LEU A 158 8.28 -1.76 -4.83
CA LEU A 158 8.39 -2.96 -5.67
C LEU A 158 7.06 -3.29 -6.36
N TRP A 159 5.94 -3.13 -5.65
CA TRP A 159 4.62 -3.33 -6.21
C TRP A 159 4.28 -2.29 -7.28
N CYS A 160 4.60 -1.00 -7.05
CA CYS A 160 4.48 0.07 -8.04
C CYS A 160 5.28 -0.22 -9.31
N ILE A 161 6.50 -0.73 -9.20
CA ILE A 161 7.32 -1.12 -10.35
C ILE A 161 6.65 -2.24 -11.17
N LEU A 162 6.18 -3.31 -10.51
CA LEU A 162 5.56 -4.45 -11.18
C LEU A 162 4.22 -4.07 -11.83
N THR A 163 3.38 -3.35 -11.09
CA THR A 163 2.09 -2.84 -11.58
C THR A 163 2.30 -1.84 -12.71
N GLY A 164 3.26 -0.93 -12.58
CA GLY A 164 3.61 0.07 -13.58
C GLY A 164 4.11 -0.56 -14.88
N TYR A 165 4.95 -1.60 -14.77
CA TYR A 165 5.36 -2.41 -15.91
C TYR A 165 4.15 -3.06 -16.63
N LEU A 166 3.21 -3.65 -15.88
CA LEU A 166 2.01 -4.25 -16.46
C LEU A 166 1.12 -3.19 -17.15
N ILE A 167 0.98 -2.00 -16.57
CA ILE A 167 0.26 -0.87 -17.18
C ILE A 167 0.95 -0.44 -18.48
N TRP A 168 2.28 -0.30 -18.46
CA TRP A 168 3.09 0.05 -19.63
C TRP A 168 2.92 -0.94 -20.78
N ARG A 169 2.81 -2.24 -20.45
CA ARG A 169 2.60 -3.33 -21.42
C ARG A 169 1.13 -3.54 -21.81
N SER A 170 0.20 -2.89 -21.14
CA SER A 170 -1.22 -2.99 -21.45
C SER A 170 -1.57 -2.22 -22.73
N THR A 171 -2.65 -2.62 -23.41
CA THR A 171 -3.23 -1.87 -24.53
C THR A 171 -4.42 -1.01 -24.12
N PHE A 172 -4.91 -1.20 -22.88
CA PHE A 172 -6.18 -0.67 -22.38
C PHE A 172 -6.04 0.44 -21.32
N LEU A 173 -4.82 0.75 -20.88
CA LEU A 173 -4.48 1.93 -20.06
C LEU A 173 -3.39 2.77 -20.76
N PRO A 174 -3.26 4.07 -20.47
CA PRO A 174 -2.17 4.90 -20.98
C PRO A 174 -0.82 4.42 -20.44
N ARG A 175 0.14 4.21 -21.34
CA ARG A 175 1.48 3.74 -20.97
C ARG A 175 2.23 4.73 -20.08
N ILE A 176 2.01 6.03 -20.28
CA ILE A 176 2.65 7.08 -19.48
C ILE A 176 2.39 6.90 -17.97
N LEU A 177 1.18 6.47 -17.58
CA LEU A 177 0.86 6.19 -16.18
C LEU A 177 1.70 5.04 -15.63
N GLY A 178 1.96 4.01 -16.45
CA GLY A 178 2.83 2.90 -16.07
C GLY A 178 4.29 3.31 -15.90
N ALA A 179 4.81 4.20 -16.75
CA ALA A 179 6.16 4.73 -16.60
C ALA A 179 6.31 5.59 -15.35
N LEU A 180 5.36 6.49 -15.10
CA LEU A 180 5.36 7.33 -13.91
C LEU A 180 5.29 6.46 -12.65
N LEU A 181 4.43 5.44 -12.61
CA LEU A 181 4.34 4.52 -11.48
C LEU A 181 5.62 3.70 -11.25
N MET A 182 6.34 3.33 -12.31
CA MET A 182 7.66 2.70 -12.16
C MET A 182 8.70 3.66 -11.55
N ILE A 183 8.70 4.93 -11.96
CA ILE A 183 9.62 5.96 -11.42
C ILE A 183 9.32 6.20 -9.93
N ASP A 184 8.04 6.34 -9.60
CA ASP A 184 7.55 6.41 -8.23
C ASP A 184 8.03 5.21 -7.39
N GLY A 185 7.79 4.00 -7.90
CA GLY A 185 8.19 2.78 -7.21
C GLY A 185 9.69 2.71 -6.94
N VAL A 186 10.54 3.15 -7.89
CA VAL A 186 11.98 3.28 -7.65
C VAL A 186 12.27 4.23 -6.48
N GLY A 187 11.59 5.38 -6.41
CA GLY A 187 11.69 6.31 -5.29
C GLY A 187 11.40 5.66 -3.95
N TRP A 188 10.29 4.95 -3.84
CA TRP A 188 9.91 4.25 -2.60
C TRP A 188 10.86 3.12 -2.21
N THR A 189 11.43 2.38 -3.18
CA THR A 189 12.43 1.33 -2.86
C THR A 189 13.70 1.86 -2.21
N LEU A 190 14.01 3.16 -2.31
CA LEU A 190 15.18 3.76 -1.66
C LEU A 190 15.12 3.69 -0.13
N TYR A 191 13.95 3.45 0.47
CA TYR A 191 13.82 3.23 1.91
C TYR A 191 14.51 1.97 2.42
N VAL A 192 15.05 1.11 1.53
CA VAL A 192 16.03 0.08 1.90
C VAL A 192 17.27 0.69 2.59
N TRP A 193 17.60 1.94 2.27
CA TRP A 193 18.60 2.74 2.96
C TRP A 193 17.97 4.07 3.42
N PRO A 194 17.36 4.10 4.63
CA PRO A 194 16.57 5.24 5.08
C PRO A 194 17.28 6.61 5.04
N PRO A 195 18.58 6.74 5.38
CA PRO A 195 19.28 8.03 5.25
C PRO A 195 19.22 8.63 3.84
N LEU A 196 19.33 7.81 2.79
CA LEU A 196 19.22 8.26 1.41
C LEU A 196 17.79 8.64 1.04
N ALA A 197 16.81 7.81 1.42
CA ALA A 197 15.41 8.09 1.16
C ALA A 197 14.94 9.39 1.83
N VAL A 198 15.35 9.63 3.08
CA VAL A 198 15.03 10.87 3.81
C VAL A 198 15.68 12.08 3.14
N TYR A 199 16.94 11.96 2.71
CA TYR A 199 17.62 13.03 1.98
C TYR A 199 16.94 13.36 0.64
N LEU A 200 16.47 12.34 -0.08
CA LEU A 200 15.80 12.48 -1.37
C LEU A 200 14.27 12.64 -1.27
N PHE A 201 13.72 12.71 -0.06
CA PHE A 201 12.27 12.71 0.16
C PHE A 201 11.52 13.76 -0.67
N PRO A 202 11.98 15.02 -0.83
CA PRO A 202 11.29 15.98 -1.68
C PRO A 202 11.13 15.52 -3.14
N VAL A 203 12.15 14.84 -3.68
CA VAL A 203 12.13 14.31 -5.05
C VAL A 203 11.20 13.10 -5.13
N ILE A 204 11.26 12.20 -4.15
CA ILE A 204 10.39 11.02 -4.04
C ILE A 204 8.92 11.46 -3.96
N ALA A 205 8.61 12.43 -3.08
CA ALA A 205 7.26 12.95 -2.90
C ALA A 205 6.69 13.60 -4.18
N VAL A 206 7.51 14.34 -4.93
CA VAL A 206 7.10 14.90 -6.22
C VAL A 206 6.86 13.79 -7.25
N ALA A 207 7.74 12.80 -7.33
CA ALA A 207 7.58 11.66 -8.24
C ALA A 207 6.30 10.87 -7.93
N SER A 208 6.04 10.57 -6.66
CA SER A 208 4.82 9.91 -6.18
C SER A 208 3.57 10.72 -6.52
N GLY A 209 3.54 12.01 -6.20
CA GLY A 209 2.42 12.88 -6.55
C GLY A 209 2.15 12.95 -8.05
N LEU A 210 3.19 12.93 -8.89
CA LEU A 210 3.07 12.91 -10.35
C LEU A 210 2.69 11.54 -10.93
N ALA A 211 2.81 10.46 -10.17
CA ALA A 211 2.48 9.11 -10.62
C ALA A 211 1.11 8.64 -10.11
N GLU A 212 0.91 8.70 -8.80
CA GLU A 212 -0.25 8.15 -8.11
C GLU A 212 -1.49 9.01 -8.36
N ILE A 213 -1.40 10.34 -8.23
CA ILE A 213 -2.57 11.22 -8.43
C ILE A 213 -3.11 11.09 -9.86
N PRO A 214 -2.30 11.14 -10.93
CA PRO A 214 -2.81 10.95 -12.29
C PRO A 214 -3.34 9.54 -12.55
N LEU A 215 -2.72 8.50 -11.98
CA LEU A 215 -3.21 7.13 -12.10
C LEU A 215 -4.58 6.98 -11.44
N GLN A 216 -4.69 7.41 -10.18
CA GLN A 216 -5.92 7.38 -9.39
C GLN A 216 -7.06 8.13 -10.12
N LEU A 217 -6.81 9.37 -10.54
CA LEU A 217 -7.80 10.17 -11.28
C LEU A 217 -8.19 9.50 -12.60
N TRP A 218 -7.23 8.94 -13.33
CA TRP A 218 -7.51 8.24 -14.58
C TRP A 218 -8.41 7.02 -14.36
N LEU A 219 -8.08 6.21 -13.36
CA LEU A 219 -8.83 5.01 -13.00
C LEU A 219 -10.27 5.37 -12.63
N ILE A 220 -10.49 6.37 -11.79
CA ILE A 220 -11.82 6.84 -11.36
C ILE A 220 -12.62 7.43 -12.53
N ILE A 221 -12.04 8.35 -13.30
CA ILE A 221 -12.76 9.13 -14.31
C ILE A 221 -12.98 8.28 -15.58
N PHE A 222 -11.89 7.76 -16.15
CA PHE A 222 -11.91 7.09 -17.45
C PHE A 222 -12.08 5.57 -17.30
N GLY A 223 -11.33 4.96 -16.37
CA GLY A 223 -11.20 3.52 -16.22
C GLY A 223 -10.43 2.87 -17.39
N ALA A 224 -10.56 1.56 -17.54
CA ALA A 224 -9.92 0.79 -18.60
C ALA A 224 -10.76 0.70 -19.88
N ASN A 225 -10.10 0.71 -21.05
CA ASN A 225 -10.76 0.45 -22.33
C ASN A 225 -11.20 -1.03 -22.41
N SER A 226 -12.49 -1.28 -22.26
CA SER A 226 -13.02 -2.66 -22.16
C SER A 226 -12.83 -3.46 -23.44
N LYS A 227 -12.96 -2.84 -24.63
CA LYS A 227 -12.76 -3.53 -25.91
C LYS A 227 -11.32 -4.04 -26.03
N ARG A 228 -10.34 -3.15 -25.82
CA ARG A 228 -8.92 -3.51 -25.89
C ARG A 228 -8.51 -4.52 -24.81
N TRP A 229 -9.12 -4.42 -23.63
CA TRP A 229 -8.92 -5.41 -22.57
C TRP A 229 -9.36 -6.81 -23.00
N HIS A 230 -10.56 -6.94 -23.58
CA HIS A 230 -11.05 -8.23 -24.09
C HIS A 230 -10.22 -8.77 -25.25
N GLU A 231 -9.75 -7.90 -26.16
CA GLU A 231 -8.85 -8.28 -27.26
C GLU A 231 -7.51 -8.85 -26.72
N GLN A 232 -6.92 -8.19 -25.72
CA GLN A 232 -5.68 -8.64 -25.10
C GLN A 232 -5.88 -9.95 -24.33
N ALA A 233 -6.97 -10.07 -23.57
CA ALA A 233 -7.33 -11.30 -22.85
C ALA A 233 -7.56 -12.49 -23.79
N GLY A 234 -8.26 -12.28 -24.91
CA GLY A 234 -8.47 -13.32 -25.91
C GLY A 234 -7.16 -13.78 -26.57
N THR A 235 -6.21 -12.86 -26.75
CA THR A 235 -4.89 -13.19 -27.30
C THR A 235 -4.05 -14.02 -26.33
N ALA A 236 -4.04 -13.65 -25.05
CA ALA A 236 -3.36 -14.40 -23.99
C ALA A 236 -3.94 -15.83 -23.81
N ALA A 237 -5.26 -15.98 -23.91
CA ALA A 237 -5.91 -17.29 -23.83
C ALA A 237 -5.50 -18.20 -25.00
N ARG A 238 -5.43 -17.66 -26.22
CA ARG A 238 -4.99 -18.40 -27.41
C ARG A 238 -3.53 -18.84 -27.31
N SER A 239 -2.62 -17.95 -26.88
CA SER A 239 -1.21 -18.30 -26.72
C SER A 239 -1.00 -19.41 -25.68
N SER A 240 -1.75 -19.38 -24.57
CA SER A 240 -1.72 -20.45 -23.57
C SER A 240 -2.19 -21.79 -24.15
N ALA A 241 -3.31 -21.80 -24.88
CA ALA A 241 -3.85 -23.02 -25.48
C ALA A 241 -2.96 -23.61 -26.57
N THR A 242 -2.22 -22.78 -27.30
CA THR A 242 -1.20 -23.25 -28.26
C THR A 242 0.00 -23.87 -27.55
N SER A 243 0.48 -23.24 -26.46
CA SER A 243 1.61 -23.78 -25.68
C SER A 243 1.28 -25.13 -25.04
N THR A 244 0.07 -25.31 -24.50
CA THR A 244 -0.37 -26.59 -23.92
C THR A 244 -0.41 -27.69 -24.97
N ARG A 245 -1.00 -27.41 -26.15
CA ARG A 245 -1.07 -28.39 -27.24
C ARG A 245 0.30 -28.82 -27.75
N LEU A 246 1.24 -27.89 -27.89
CA LEU A 246 2.61 -28.24 -28.31
C LEU A 246 3.32 -29.15 -27.30
N HIS A 247 3.08 -28.92 -26.00
CA HIS A 247 3.64 -29.75 -24.93
C HIS A 247 3.01 -31.15 -24.92
N GLU A 248 1.72 -31.28 -25.20
CA GLU A 248 1.03 -32.58 -25.30
C GLU A 248 1.46 -33.38 -26.53
N THR A 249 1.80 -32.72 -27.65
CA THR A 249 2.28 -33.41 -28.87
C THR A 249 3.75 -33.80 -28.85
N ALA A 250 4.52 -33.29 -27.87
CA ALA A 250 5.96 -33.57 -27.73
C ALA A 250 6.28 -34.69 -26.73
N VAL A 251 5.25 -35.30 -26.13
CA VAL A 251 5.31 -36.46 -25.21
C VAL A 251 4.73 -37.67 -25.93
#